data_AF-D8U080-F1
#
_entry.id   AF-D8U080-F1
#
_cell.length_a   1.000
_cell.length_b   1.000
_cell.length_c   1.000
_cell.angle_alpha   90.00
_cell.angle_beta   90.00
_cell.angle_gamma   90.00
#
_symmetry.space_group_name_H-M   'P 1'
#
loop_
_entity.id
_entity.type
_entity.pdbx_description
1 polymer ?
#
loop_
_entity_poly.entity_id
_entity_poly.type
_entity_poly.pdbx_seq_one_letter_code
_entity_poly.pdbx_strand_id
1 'polypeptide(L)'
;MGDYVYYRNTSARASLDPHAKPDILRVTEGVAVMRESKGRGRRTTWSLGVASYAGRRGRSHVFQVVYDSGEVEVVSVSELCNRVAPTHPSAKKAMAGISEANEHPCSGPFELHTTKGVSQALARVMPGEHNPSKVKALVTAGCKGIMRKDPVRAEDVSVLTQAIAVGCVGSVFIPWKWDEKAMQQLRDGACTVRYMPDKATLYAAQPQSFAKARSDGVAMPIIGLDISEEVMDVVLPVAYQHAEVAVIAAVPRTYITPADPACLHWLRAVQRDDRLSVLQIGKGPRLFSGFLEADTQLVFVMMQGQSEHPRLRLCCVSLPQI
;
A
#
# COMPACT_ATOMS: atom_id res chain seq x y z
N MET A 1 -29.37 40.74 -8.04
CA MET A 1 -27.96 41.15 -7.93
C MET A 1 -27.24 40.03 -7.19
N GLY A 2 -26.47 39.21 -7.90
CA GLY A 2 -25.72 38.10 -7.31
C GLY A 2 -24.24 38.40 -7.44
N ASP A 3 -23.52 38.34 -6.31
CA ASP A 3 -22.11 38.67 -6.23
C ASP A 3 -21.26 37.64 -6.98
N TYR A 4 -20.65 38.07 -8.08
CA TYR A 4 -19.59 37.33 -8.75
C TYR A 4 -18.28 37.59 -8.03
N VAL A 5 -17.81 36.62 -7.25
CA VAL A 5 -16.46 36.64 -6.68
C VAL A 5 -15.46 36.33 -7.80
N TYR A 6 -14.88 37.38 -8.37
CA TYR A 6 -13.71 37.28 -9.23
C TYR A 6 -12.49 36.87 -8.40
N TYR A 7 -12.04 35.63 -8.52
CA TYR A 7 -10.73 35.25 -8.01
C TYR A 7 -9.65 35.82 -8.93
N ARG A 8 -9.05 36.92 -8.49
CA ARG A 8 -7.80 37.45 -9.06
C ARG A 8 -6.71 36.40 -8.91
N ASN A 9 -6.16 36.01 -10.05
CA ASN A 9 -4.98 35.19 -10.20
C ASN A 9 -3.74 35.96 -9.68
N THR A 10 -3.34 35.73 -8.43
CA THR A 10 -2.05 36.16 -7.92
C THR A 10 -1.07 34.99 -8.02
N SER A 11 -0.25 35.09 -9.04
CA SER A 11 0.94 34.29 -9.30
C SER A 11 1.91 34.31 -8.11
N ALA A 12 2.12 33.17 -7.44
CA ALA A 12 3.37 32.87 -6.73
C ALA A 12 3.43 31.37 -6.40
N ARG A 13 4.21 30.63 -7.21
CA ARG A 13 4.54 29.18 -7.17
C ARG A 13 3.82 28.33 -8.23
N ALA A 14 4.18 28.61 -9.48
CA ALA A 14 4.25 27.56 -10.48
C ALA A 14 5.28 26.52 -10.00
N SER A 15 4.80 25.43 -9.40
CA SER A 15 5.61 24.25 -9.23
C SER A 15 5.99 23.74 -10.62
N LEU A 16 7.30 23.65 -10.90
CA LEU A 16 7.88 23.09 -12.11
C LEU A 16 7.91 21.55 -12.10
N ASP A 17 7.15 20.91 -11.20
CA ASP A 17 7.04 19.47 -11.14
C ASP A 17 5.75 19.03 -11.88
N PRO A 18 5.83 18.28 -12.99
CA PRO A 18 4.66 17.76 -13.69
C PRO A 18 3.78 16.85 -12.82
N HIS A 19 4.28 16.39 -11.66
CA HIS A 19 3.57 15.57 -10.69
C HIS A 19 3.07 16.33 -9.45
N ALA A 20 3.48 17.59 -9.25
CA ALA A 20 2.96 18.38 -8.14
C ALA A 20 1.48 18.70 -8.37
N LYS A 21 0.63 18.11 -7.53
CA LYS A 21 -0.80 18.42 -7.48
C LYS A 21 -0.96 19.90 -7.09
N PRO A 22 -1.59 20.73 -7.95
CA PRO A 22 -1.94 22.09 -7.57
C PRO A 22 -2.91 22.06 -6.39
N ASP A 23 -2.67 22.87 -5.35
CA ASP A 23 -3.52 22.88 -4.15
C ASP A 23 -5.00 23.17 -4.46
N ILE A 24 -5.27 23.92 -5.54
CA ILE A 24 -6.62 24.19 -6.04
C ILE A 24 -7.39 22.93 -6.47
N LEU A 25 -6.70 21.84 -6.82
CA LEU A 25 -7.30 20.57 -7.23
C LEU A 25 -7.52 19.59 -6.07
N ARG A 26 -7.23 19.99 -4.82
CA ARG A 26 -7.58 19.18 -3.64
C ARG A 26 -9.10 19.17 -3.39
N VAL A 27 -9.80 20.23 -3.77
CA VAL A 27 -11.24 20.40 -3.55
C VAL A 27 -12.07 19.43 -4.40
N THR A 28 -11.50 18.91 -5.50
CA THR A 28 -12.19 18.01 -6.44
C THR A 28 -11.94 16.52 -6.17
N GLU A 29 -11.13 16.18 -5.17
CA GLU A 29 -10.87 14.80 -4.77
C GLU A 29 -11.91 14.32 -3.74
N GLY A 30 -12.39 13.08 -3.89
CA GLY A 30 -13.48 12.55 -3.06
C GLY A 30 -14.85 13.12 -3.39
N VAL A 31 -14.96 13.95 -4.43
CA VAL A 31 -16.23 14.53 -4.85
C VAL A 31 -17.10 13.47 -5.52
N ALA A 32 -18.39 13.49 -5.15
CA ALA A 32 -19.40 12.66 -5.77
C ALA A 32 -19.70 13.15 -7.19
N VAL A 33 -19.51 12.26 -8.16
CA VAL A 33 -19.70 12.49 -9.58
C VAL A 33 -20.94 11.75 -10.03
N MET A 34 -21.82 12.41 -10.74
CA MET A 34 -22.99 11.78 -11.34
C MET A 34 -22.77 11.56 -12.84
N ARG A 35 -23.14 10.38 -13.32
CA ARG A 35 -23.18 10.06 -14.75
C ARG A 35 -24.56 9.55 -15.14
N GLU A 36 -25.05 10.00 -16.28
CA GLU A 36 -26.24 9.42 -16.89
C GLU A 36 -25.87 8.09 -17.54
N SER A 37 -26.59 7.02 -17.16
CA SER A 37 -26.45 5.73 -17.82
C SER A 37 -26.85 5.84 -19.30
N LYS A 38 -25.95 5.49 -20.23
CA LYS A 38 -26.26 5.45 -21.66
C LYS A 38 -27.12 4.21 -21.96
N GLY A 39 -28.43 4.34 -21.87
CA GLY A 39 -29.39 3.32 -22.28
C GLY A 39 -30.51 3.92 -23.12
N ARG A 40 -30.67 3.47 -24.37
CA ARG A 40 -31.81 3.85 -25.22
C ARG A 40 -33.10 3.27 -24.60
N GLY A 41 -33.93 4.12 -24.01
CA GLY A 41 -35.33 3.78 -23.69
C GLY A 41 -35.65 3.36 -22.25
N ARG A 42 -34.74 3.53 -21.28
CA ARG A 42 -35.07 3.37 -19.85
C ARG A 42 -34.90 4.70 -19.11
N ARG A 43 -35.69 4.86 -18.02
CA ARG A 43 -35.56 5.97 -17.05
C ARG A 43 -34.08 6.26 -16.82
N THR A 44 -33.69 7.53 -16.93
CA THR A 44 -32.32 8.00 -16.67
C THR A 44 -31.90 7.52 -15.28
N THR A 45 -31.09 6.47 -15.25
CA THR A 45 -30.53 5.96 -14.01
C THR A 45 -29.20 6.68 -13.83
N TRP A 46 -29.09 7.43 -12.75
CA TRP A 46 -27.88 8.15 -12.41
C TRP A 46 -26.96 7.19 -11.67
N SER A 47 -25.73 7.02 -12.14
CA SER A 47 -24.70 6.31 -11.41
C SER A 47 -23.86 7.30 -10.61
N LEU A 48 -23.64 6.97 -9.34
CA LEU A 48 -22.83 7.78 -8.42
C LEU A 48 -21.41 7.21 -8.41
N GLY A 49 -20.41 8.07 -8.57
CA GLY A 49 -19.00 7.68 -8.47
C GLY A 49 -18.18 8.64 -7.63
N VAL A 50 -16.98 8.20 -7.26
CA VAL A 50 -16.03 9.00 -6.48
C VAL A 50 -14.81 9.30 -7.32
N ALA A 51 -14.44 10.57 -7.43
CA ALA A 51 -13.27 11.01 -8.18
C ALA A 51 -11.99 11.01 -7.33
N SER A 52 -10.94 10.39 -7.85
CA SER A 52 -9.59 10.40 -7.29
C SER A 52 -8.60 10.98 -8.30
N TYR A 53 -7.65 11.80 -7.85
CA TYR A 53 -6.71 12.43 -8.77
C TYR A 53 -5.77 11.40 -9.40
N ALA A 54 -5.74 11.35 -10.73
CA ALA A 54 -4.97 10.37 -11.51
C ALA A 54 -3.74 10.99 -12.20
N GLY A 55 -3.44 12.27 -11.96
CA GLY A 55 -2.27 12.96 -12.49
C GLY A 55 -2.56 13.88 -13.68
N ARG A 56 -1.60 13.98 -14.60
CA ARG A 56 -1.71 14.80 -15.82
C ARG A 56 -1.64 13.93 -17.06
N ARG A 57 -2.48 14.25 -18.05
CA ARG A 57 -2.42 13.70 -19.41
C ARG A 57 -2.24 14.86 -20.39
N GLY A 58 -1.01 15.04 -20.87
CA GLY A 58 -0.64 16.22 -21.65
C GLY A 58 -0.73 17.50 -20.81
N ARG A 59 -1.49 18.50 -21.27
CA ARG A 59 -1.69 19.75 -20.53
C ARG A 59 -2.82 19.69 -19.50
N SER A 60 -3.65 18.66 -19.56
CA SER A 60 -4.86 18.54 -18.73
C SER A 60 -4.63 17.66 -17.51
N HIS A 61 -5.21 18.06 -16.39
CA HIS A 61 -5.30 17.23 -15.18
C HIS A 61 -6.45 16.23 -15.33
N VAL A 62 -6.21 14.99 -14.91
CA VAL A 62 -7.16 13.89 -15.04
C VAL A 62 -7.47 13.26 -13.68
N PHE A 63 -8.70 12.76 -13.57
CA PHE A 63 -9.24 12.10 -12.40
C PHE A 63 -9.80 10.74 -12.81
N GLN A 64 -9.58 9.74 -11.97
CA GLN A 64 -10.21 8.44 -12.08
C GLN A 64 -11.50 8.48 -11.26
N VAL A 65 -12.63 8.18 -11.88
CA VAL A 65 -13.94 8.08 -11.22
C VAL A 65 -14.30 6.61 -11.12
N VAL A 66 -14.51 6.14 -9.90
CA VAL A 66 -15.01 4.78 -9.64
C VAL A 66 -16.49 4.89 -9.31
N TYR A 67 -17.35 4.31 -10.16
CA TYR A 67 -18.79 4.29 -9.98
C TYR A 67 -19.22 3.15 -9.03
N ASP A 68 -20.40 3.30 -8.44
CA ASP A 68 -21.08 2.27 -7.63
C ASP A 68 -21.23 0.92 -8.34
N SER A 69 -21.37 0.93 -9.66
CA SER A 69 -21.38 -0.26 -10.51
C SER A 69 -20.03 -0.98 -10.62
N GLY A 70 -18.95 -0.41 -10.09
CA GLY A 70 -17.58 -0.88 -10.26
C GLY A 70 -16.92 -0.42 -11.57
N GLU A 71 -17.64 0.31 -12.43
CA GLU A 71 -17.05 0.91 -13.63
C GLU A 71 -16.03 2.00 -13.26
N VAL A 72 -14.93 2.04 -13.98
CA VAL A 72 -13.85 3.03 -13.81
C VAL A 72 -13.74 3.88 -15.07
N GLU A 73 -13.82 5.19 -14.92
CA GLU A 73 -13.65 6.16 -16.02
C GLU A 73 -12.53 7.14 -15.69
N VAL A 74 -11.74 7.55 -16.69
CA VAL A 74 -10.77 8.64 -16.54
C VAL A 74 -11.34 9.89 -17.19
N VAL A 75 -11.56 10.93 -16.40
CA VAL A 75 -12.15 12.21 -16.83
C VAL A 75 -11.17 13.35 -16.64
N SER A 76 -11.24 14.35 -17.50
CA SER A 76 -10.53 15.63 -17.31
C SER A 76 -11.14 16.46 -16.18
N VAL A 77 -10.40 17.42 -15.62
CA VAL A 77 -10.95 18.39 -14.65
C VAL A 77 -12.18 19.10 -15.18
N SER A 78 -12.18 19.51 -16.45
CA SER A 78 -13.32 20.16 -17.09
C SER A 78 -14.56 19.26 -17.13
N GLU A 79 -14.39 17.98 -17.44
CA GLU A 79 -15.50 17.02 -17.43
C GLU A 79 -15.97 16.71 -16.01
N LEU A 80 -15.04 16.63 -15.06
CA LEU A 80 -15.33 16.39 -13.65
C LEU A 80 -16.20 17.51 -13.09
N CYS A 81 -15.80 18.77 -13.25
CA CYS A 81 -16.55 19.93 -12.76
C CYS A 81 -18.00 19.98 -13.26
N ASN A 82 -18.24 19.54 -14.50
CA ASN A 82 -19.58 19.49 -15.09
C ASN A 82 -20.44 18.32 -14.57
N ARG A 83 -19.82 17.33 -13.93
CA ARG A 83 -20.47 16.11 -13.42
C ARG A 83 -20.54 16.09 -11.89
N VAL A 84 -20.02 17.11 -11.20
CA VAL A 84 -20.12 17.22 -9.73
C VAL A 84 -21.59 17.32 -9.36
N ALA A 85 -22.04 16.43 -8.49
CA ALA A 85 -23.42 16.44 -8.02
C ALA A 85 -23.73 17.74 -7.26
N PRO A 86 -24.84 18.45 -7.56
CA PRO A 86 -25.26 19.60 -6.80
C PRO A 86 -25.71 19.17 -5.39
N THR A 87 -24.77 19.22 -4.44
CA THR A 87 -24.93 19.13 -2.97
C THR A 87 -25.90 18.08 -2.38
N HIS A 88 -25.27 17.09 -1.73
CA HIS A 88 -25.73 16.11 -0.71
C HIS A 88 -26.53 14.88 -1.20
N PRO A 89 -25.96 13.67 -1.00
CA PRO A 89 -25.74 13.13 0.34
C PRO A 89 -24.28 13.25 0.78
N SER A 90 -24.06 13.33 2.09
CA SER A 90 -22.71 13.29 2.66
C SER A 90 -21.96 12.07 2.11
N ALA A 91 -20.74 12.28 1.63
CA ALA A 91 -19.82 11.23 1.17
C ALA A 91 -19.67 10.06 2.18
N LYS A 92 -20.04 10.28 3.45
CA LYS A 92 -20.20 9.25 4.49
C LYS A 92 -21.19 8.14 4.16
N LYS A 93 -22.31 8.40 3.46
CA LYS A 93 -23.35 7.39 3.23
C LYS A 93 -23.09 6.50 2.00
N ALA A 94 -22.46 7.01 0.96
CA ALA A 94 -22.09 6.21 -0.21
C ALA A 94 -20.92 5.25 0.11
N MET A 95 -20.00 5.63 1.00
CA MET A 95 -18.92 4.74 1.45
C MET A 95 -19.38 3.67 2.45
N ALA A 96 -20.42 3.94 3.25
CA ALA A 96 -20.96 2.95 4.19
C ALA A 96 -21.60 1.74 3.47
N GLY A 97 -22.26 1.95 2.33
CA GLY A 97 -22.89 0.86 1.56
C GLY A 97 -21.91 -0.10 0.88
N ILE A 98 -20.66 0.32 0.66
CA ILE A 98 -19.59 -0.54 0.12
C ILE A 98 -18.79 -1.20 1.27
N SER A 99 -18.87 -0.66 2.49
CA SER A 99 -18.10 -1.12 3.65
C SER A 99 -18.78 -2.21 4.49
N GLU A 100 -20.07 -2.50 4.27
CA GLU A 100 -20.80 -3.55 4.99
C GLU A 100 -20.69 -4.95 4.35
N ALA A 101 -20.10 -5.05 3.15
CA ALA A 101 -19.81 -6.34 2.52
C ALA A 101 -18.41 -6.81 2.93
N ASN A 102 -18.35 -7.65 3.97
CA ASN A 102 -17.18 -8.34 4.53
C ASN A 102 -16.34 -7.49 5.50
N GLU A 103 -16.77 -7.41 6.77
CA GLU A 103 -15.81 -7.22 7.85
C GLU A 103 -14.75 -8.32 7.77
N HIS A 104 -13.55 -7.95 7.32
CA HIS A 104 -12.43 -8.88 7.20
C HIS A 104 -12.13 -9.47 8.59
N PRO A 105 -11.83 -10.77 8.74
CA PRO A 105 -11.57 -11.43 10.04
C PRO A 105 -10.42 -10.81 10.88
N CYS A 106 -9.73 -9.79 10.37
CA CYS A 106 -8.65 -9.07 11.03
C CYS A 106 -9.01 -7.59 11.35
N SER A 107 -10.28 -7.20 11.35
CA SER A 107 -10.73 -5.79 11.43
C SER A 107 -10.56 -5.08 12.79
N GLY A 108 -10.10 -5.77 13.84
CA GLY A 108 -9.92 -5.18 15.18
C GLY A 108 -8.50 -4.65 15.46
N PRO A 109 -8.34 -3.64 16.34
CA PRO A 109 -7.02 -3.19 16.78
C PRO A 109 -6.26 -4.33 17.47
N PHE A 110 -4.95 -4.39 17.22
CA PHE A 110 -4.08 -5.33 17.91
C PHE A 110 -3.52 -4.72 19.18
N GLU A 111 -3.58 -5.49 20.25
CA GLU A 111 -3.01 -5.14 21.55
C GLU A 111 -1.58 -5.70 21.65
N LEU A 112 -0.60 -4.99 21.11
CA LEU A 112 0.79 -5.50 21.04
C LEU A 112 1.66 -5.18 22.26
N HIS A 113 1.06 -4.71 23.37
CA HIS A 113 1.77 -4.38 24.61
C HIS A 113 1.59 -5.43 25.70
N THR A 114 0.78 -6.47 25.47
CA THR A 114 0.58 -7.58 26.40
C THR A 114 0.84 -8.91 25.70
N THR A 115 1.35 -9.90 26.44
CA THR A 115 1.56 -11.25 25.90
C THR A 115 0.27 -11.83 25.35
N LYS A 116 -0.85 -11.66 26.06
CA LYS A 116 -2.17 -12.14 25.63
C LYS A 116 -2.60 -11.48 24.32
N GLY A 117 -2.48 -10.16 24.21
CA GLY A 117 -2.85 -9.42 23.01
C GLY A 117 -1.98 -9.78 21.81
N VAL A 118 -0.67 -9.94 22.01
CA VAL A 118 0.26 -10.41 20.96
C VAL A 118 -0.08 -11.82 20.50
N SER A 119 -0.29 -12.77 21.42
CA SER A 119 -0.67 -14.14 21.05
C SER A 119 -1.99 -14.18 20.28
N GLN A 120 -2.96 -13.36 20.65
CA GLN A 120 -4.22 -13.23 19.91
C GLN A 120 -4.02 -12.62 18.52
N ALA A 121 -3.18 -11.60 18.37
CA ALA A 121 -2.86 -11.01 17.09
C ALA A 121 -2.19 -12.03 16.16
N LEU A 122 -1.16 -12.73 16.65
CA LEU A 122 -0.46 -13.78 15.92
C LEU A 122 -1.40 -14.91 15.48
N ALA A 123 -2.21 -15.45 16.40
CA ALA A 123 -3.17 -16.50 16.08
C ALA A 123 -4.20 -16.10 15.01
N ARG A 124 -4.51 -14.80 14.88
CA ARG A 124 -5.43 -14.29 13.84
C ARG A 124 -4.78 -14.19 12.47
N VAL A 125 -3.53 -13.74 12.40
CA VAL A 125 -2.86 -13.39 11.13
C VAL A 125 -1.98 -14.52 10.59
N MET A 126 -1.49 -15.38 11.48
CA MET A 126 -0.57 -16.46 11.18
C MET A 126 -0.87 -17.65 12.12
N PRO A 127 -1.97 -18.39 11.90
CA PRO A 127 -2.37 -19.47 12.80
C PRO A 127 -1.28 -20.55 12.94
N GLY A 128 -0.99 -20.95 14.18
CA GLY A 128 -0.05 -22.02 14.49
C GLY A 128 0.66 -21.83 15.82
N GLU A 129 1.69 -22.65 16.05
CA GLU A 129 2.55 -22.54 17.22
C GLU A 129 3.64 -21.49 17.01
N HIS A 130 3.67 -20.51 17.90
CA HIS A 130 4.68 -19.45 17.91
C HIS A 130 5.66 -19.64 19.06
N ASN A 131 6.93 -19.30 18.81
CA ASN A 131 7.97 -19.37 19.84
C ASN A 131 7.69 -18.34 20.96
N PRO A 132 7.66 -18.72 22.26
CA PRO A 132 7.46 -17.78 23.38
C PRO A 132 8.45 -16.61 23.39
N SER A 133 9.69 -16.84 22.96
CA SER A 133 10.72 -15.80 22.82
C SER A 133 10.33 -14.74 21.79
N LYS A 134 9.67 -15.14 20.70
CA LYS A 134 9.18 -14.25 19.65
C LYS A 134 7.99 -13.43 20.11
N VAL A 135 7.05 -14.05 20.84
CA VAL A 135 5.95 -13.35 21.51
C VAL A 135 6.51 -12.29 22.46
N LYS A 136 7.51 -12.63 23.29
CA LYS A 136 8.15 -11.68 24.21
C LYS A 136 8.88 -10.54 23.47
N ALA A 137 9.57 -10.85 22.38
CA ALA A 137 10.25 -9.86 21.55
C ALA A 137 9.24 -8.87 20.93
N LEU A 138 8.12 -9.38 20.43
CA LEU A 138 7.03 -8.58 19.86
C LEU A 138 6.33 -7.72 20.92
N VAL A 139 6.06 -8.25 22.12
CA VAL A 139 5.57 -7.43 23.26
C VAL A 139 6.56 -6.30 23.56
N THR A 140 7.85 -6.61 23.59
CA THR A 140 8.90 -5.61 23.85
C THR A 140 8.94 -4.54 22.77
N ALA A 141 8.84 -4.94 21.49
CA ALA A 141 8.78 -4.03 20.36
C ALA A 141 7.53 -3.13 20.41
N GLY A 142 6.36 -3.72 20.71
CA GLY A 142 5.11 -2.99 20.90
C GLY A 142 5.17 -1.96 22.03
N CYS A 143 5.70 -2.35 23.20
CA CYS A 143 5.88 -1.44 24.33
C CYS A 143 6.87 -0.30 24.05
N LYS A 144 7.94 -0.57 23.29
CA LYS A 144 8.94 0.44 22.92
C LYS A 144 8.55 1.25 21.67
N GLY A 145 7.48 0.87 20.98
CA GLY A 145 7.13 1.42 19.68
C GLY A 145 8.20 1.17 18.60
N ILE A 146 9.03 0.14 18.77
CA ILE A 146 10.08 -0.19 17.80
C ILE A 146 9.42 -0.85 16.60
N MET A 147 9.59 -0.22 15.45
CA MET A 147 9.10 -0.73 14.17
C MET A 147 10.21 -0.90 13.15
N ARG A 148 11.28 -0.12 13.23
CA ARG A 148 12.35 -0.08 12.22
C ARG A 148 13.65 -0.49 12.88
N LYS A 149 14.44 -1.29 12.16
CA LYS A 149 15.84 -1.54 12.52
C LYS A 149 16.75 -0.67 11.66
N ASP A 150 16.66 -0.85 10.34
CA ASP A 150 17.52 -0.15 9.38
C ASP A 150 16.69 0.44 8.23
N PRO A 151 16.89 1.71 7.85
CA PRO A 151 16.12 2.32 6.76
C PRO A 151 16.40 1.61 5.42
N VAL A 152 15.34 1.33 4.65
CA VAL A 152 15.48 0.87 3.26
C VAL A 152 16.34 1.85 2.47
N ARG A 153 17.42 1.34 1.86
CA ARG A 153 18.37 2.16 1.11
C ARG A 153 17.93 2.32 -0.34
N ALA A 154 18.37 3.41 -0.97
CA ALA A 154 18.12 3.67 -2.38
C ALA A 154 18.62 2.56 -3.32
N GLU A 155 19.74 1.91 -2.97
CA GLU A 155 20.28 0.77 -3.72
C GLU A 155 19.36 -0.45 -3.67
N ASP A 156 18.72 -0.71 -2.53
CA ASP A 156 17.79 -1.82 -2.38
C ASP A 156 16.50 -1.57 -3.20
N VAL A 157 16.03 -0.31 -3.23
CA VAL A 157 14.92 0.12 -4.09
C VAL A 157 15.26 -0.01 -5.57
N SER A 158 16.49 0.27 -5.98
CA SER A 158 16.88 0.16 -7.39
C SER A 158 16.79 -1.29 -7.90
N VAL A 159 17.22 -2.26 -7.08
CA VAL A 159 17.07 -3.69 -7.39
C VAL A 159 15.59 -4.08 -7.44
N LEU A 160 14.79 -3.57 -6.52
CA LEU A 160 13.35 -3.79 -6.49
C LEU A 160 12.66 -3.29 -7.77
N THR A 161 12.94 -2.07 -8.21
CA THR A 161 12.29 -1.47 -9.39
C THR A 161 12.74 -2.13 -10.70
N GLN A 162 13.87 -2.83 -10.70
CA GLN A 162 14.29 -3.70 -11.81
C GLN A 162 13.54 -5.04 -11.81
N ALA A 163 13.28 -5.60 -10.63
CA ALA A 163 12.60 -6.89 -10.49
C ALA A 163 11.08 -6.75 -10.67
N ILE A 164 10.50 -5.63 -10.25
CA ILE A 164 9.06 -5.35 -10.30
C ILE A 164 8.87 -4.09 -11.13
N ALA A 165 8.03 -4.17 -12.16
CA ALA A 165 7.64 -3.02 -12.95
C ALA A 165 6.71 -2.07 -12.16
N VAL A 166 7.22 -1.44 -11.10
CA VAL A 166 6.45 -0.56 -10.19
C VAL A 166 5.74 0.57 -10.94
N GLY A 167 6.33 1.08 -12.03
CA GLY A 167 5.71 2.08 -12.90
C GLY A 167 4.45 1.61 -13.63
N CYS A 168 4.29 0.30 -13.83
CA CYS A 168 3.05 -0.27 -14.38
C CYS A 168 1.92 -0.35 -13.34
N VAL A 169 2.26 -0.36 -12.05
CA VAL A 169 1.29 -0.44 -10.95
C VAL A 169 0.86 0.97 -10.49
N GLY A 170 1.67 1.99 -10.80
CA GLY A 170 1.31 3.41 -10.72
C GLY A 170 1.40 4.04 -9.33
N SER A 171 1.30 3.26 -8.25
CA SER A 171 1.53 3.76 -6.90
C SER A 171 2.10 2.74 -5.91
N VAL A 172 2.85 3.25 -4.93
CA VAL A 172 3.36 2.50 -3.78
C VAL A 172 2.92 3.25 -2.54
N PHE A 173 2.20 2.57 -1.65
CA PHE A 173 1.87 3.05 -0.32
C PHE A 173 2.92 2.60 0.67
N ILE A 174 3.43 3.53 1.47
CA ILE A 174 4.43 3.29 2.49
C ILE A 174 3.85 3.79 3.81
N PRO A 175 3.54 2.91 4.78
CA PRO A 175 2.80 3.32 5.97
C PRO A 175 3.55 4.34 6.86
N TRP A 176 4.87 4.48 6.68
CA TRP A 176 5.69 5.55 7.26
C TRP A 176 6.76 6.00 6.27
N LYS A 177 7.26 7.22 6.43
CA LYS A 177 8.26 7.79 5.50
C LYS A 177 9.57 6.99 5.49
N TRP A 178 9.97 6.48 4.31
CA TRP A 178 11.32 5.93 4.05
C TRP A 178 12.36 7.06 3.89
N ASP A 179 13.63 6.68 3.75
CA ASP A 179 14.69 7.64 3.40
C ASP A 179 14.37 8.37 2.09
N GLU A 180 14.68 9.67 1.99
CA GLU A 180 14.30 10.48 0.83
C GLU A 180 14.96 9.98 -0.46
N LYS A 181 16.17 9.41 -0.39
CA LYS A 181 16.80 8.84 -1.58
C LYS A 181 16.07 7.59 -2.07
N ALA A 182 15.61 6.74 -1.14
CA ALA A 182 14.79 5.57 -1.46
C ALA A 182 13.43 5.98 -2.06
N MET A 183 12.79 7.01 -1.48
CA MET A 183 11.56 7.59 -2.02
C MET A 183 11.77 8.16 -3.43
N GLN A 184 12.88 8.85 -3.66
CA GLN A 184 13.21 9.41 -4.97
C GLN A 184 13.42 8.31 -6.02
N GLN A 185 14.12 7.22 -5.68
CA GLN A 185 14.29 6.09 -6.58
C GLN A 185 12.95 5.45 -7.01
N LEU A 186 11.97 5.36 -6.10
CA LEU A 186 10.62 4.91 -6.47
C LEU A 186 9.94 5.89 -7.45
N ARG A 187 10.06 7.20 -7.21
CA ARG A 187 9.49 8.23 -8.10
C ARG A 187 10.12 8.20 -9.49
N ASP A 188 11.43 8.00 -9.56
CA ASP A 188 12.18 7.89 -10.82
C ASP A 188 11.71 6.69 -11.66
N GLY A 189 11.22 5.62 -11.01
CA GLY A 189 10.54 4.49 -11.64
C GLY A 189 9.10 4.76 -12.14
N ALA A 190 8.73 6.03 -12.32
CA ALA A 190 7.39 6.50 -12.69
C ALA A 190 6.26 6.07 -11.73
N CYS A 191 6.58 5.89 -10.45
CA CYS A 191 5.62 5.49 -9.42
C CYS A 191 5.19 6.67 -8.54
N THR A 192 3.89 6.77 -8.24
CA THR A 192 3.39 7.71 -7.23
C THR A 192 3.66 7.13 -5.84
N VAL A 193 4.46 7.80 -5.03
CA VAL A 193 4.72 7.34 -3.65
C VAL A 193 3.78 8.04 -2.68
N ARG A 194 2.98 7.25 -1.96
CA ARG A 194 2.04 7.72 -0.93
C ARG A 194 2.55 7.26 0.43
N TYR A 195 2.48 8.12 1.43
CA TYR A 195 2.85 7.74 2.79
C TYR A 195 2.02 8.49 3.83
N MET A 196 1.90 7.92 5.02
CA MET A 196 1.32 8.63 6.15
C MET A 196 2.37 9.50 6.84
N PRO A 197 2.08 10.77 7.13
CA PRO A 197 3.01 11.69 7.79
C PRO A 197 3.22 11.38 9.28
N ASP A 198 2.44 10.47 9.85
CA ASP A 198 2.53 10.10 11.26
C ASP A 198 3.87 9.44 11.61
N LYS A 199 4.23 9.54 12.90
CA LYS A 199 5.45 8.94 13.45
C LYS A 199 5.46 7.45 13.16
N ALA A 200 6.64 6.92 12.78
CA ALA A 200 6.92 5.50 12.54
C ALA A 200 6.64 4.67 13.80
N THR A 201 5.37 4.42 14.05
CA THR A 201 4.83 3.75 15.23
C THR A 201 4.11 2.50 14.76
N LEU A 202 4.03 1.52 15.65
CA LEU A 202 3.38 0.26 15.35
C LEU A 202 1.90 0.42 14.95
N TYR A 203 1.26 1.50 15.41
CA TYR A 203 -0.08 1.87 15.01
C TYR A 203 -0.24 2.11 13.51
N ALA A 204 0.77 2.66 12.82
CA ALA A 204 0.70 2.94 11.38
C ALA A 204 0.59 1.65 10.52
N ALA A 205 1.00 0.51 11.07
CA ALA A 205 0.99 -0.79 10.42
C ALA A 205 -0.13 -1.73 10.91
N GLN A 206 -1.12 -1.21 11.65
CA GLN A 206 -2.25 -2.00 12.12
C GLN A 206 -3.36 -2.11 11.08
N PRO A 207 -4.21 -3.16 11.13
CA PRO A 207 -5.33 -3.33 10.19
C PRO A 207 -6.21 -2.08 10.05
N GLN A 208 -6.52 -1.43 11.17
CA GLN A 208 -7.33 -0.20 11.21
C GLN A 208 -6.70 0.97 10.46
N SER A 209 -5.37 1.06 10.42
CA SER A 209 -4.66 2.14 9.72
C SER A 209 -4.70 1.94 8.22
N PHE A 210 -4.55 0.69 7.75
CA PHE A 210 -4.77 0.37 6.34
C PHE A 210 -6.23 0.54 5.92
N ALA A 211 -7.18 0.10 6.75
CA ALA A 211 -8.60 0.32 6.52
C ALA A 211 -8.94 1.81 6.43
N LYS A 212 -8.38 2.63 7.34
CA LYS A 212 -8.55 4.08 7.33
C LYS A 212 -7.92 4.72 6.09
N ALA A 213 -6.69 4.36 5.73
CA ALA A 213 -6.05 4.87 4.51
C ALA A 213 -6.90 4.56 3.28
N ARG A 214 -7.46 3.34 3.20
CA ARG A 214 -8.39 2.95 2.13
C ARG A 214 -9.66 3.81 2.16
N SER A 215 -10.27 4.03 3.33
CA SER A 215 -11.46 4.88 3.46
C SER A 215 -11.18 6.35 3.12
N ASP A 216 -9.93 6.79 3.28
CA ASP A 216 -9.48 8.13 2.89
C ASP A 216 -9.14 8.22 1.39
N GLY A 217 -9.42 7.17 0.60
CA GLY A 217 -9.18 7.13 -0.84
C GLY A 217 -7.73 6.89 -1.23
N VAL A 218 -6.91 6.38 -0.30
CA VAL A 218 -5.52 5.99 -0.59
C VAL A 218 -5.52 4.63 -1.26
N ALA A 219 -5.24 4.60 -2.57
CA ALA A 219 -4.97 3.37 -3.30
C ALA A 219 -3.70 2.71 -2.74
N MET A 220 -3.74 1.40 -2.55
CA MET A 220 -2.62 0.62 -1.98
C MET A 220 -2.29 -0.60 -2.86
N PRO A 221 -1.98 -0.41 -4.16
CA PRO A 221 -1.73 -1.54 -5.02
C PRO A 221 -0.40 -2.21 -4.66
N ILE A 222 0.63 -1.44 -4.33
CA ILE A 222 1.83 -1.94 -3.68
C ILE A 222 1.93 -1.37 -2.27
N ILE A 223 2.19 -2.21 -1.28
CA ILE A 223 2.55 -1.77 0.08
C ILE A 223 4.03 -2.03 0.32
N GLY A 224 4.80 -0.96 0.56
CA GLY A 224 6.21 -1.02 0.92
C GLY A 224 6.41 -1.01 2.44
N LEU A 225 7.11 -2.02 2.95
CA LEU A 225 7.42 -2.18 4.37
C LEU A 225 8.92 -2.16 4.62
N ASP A 226 9.29 -1.41 5.66
CA ASP A 226 10.61 -1.41 6.26
C ASP A 226 10.44 -1.63 7.76
N ILE A 227 10.43 -2.90 8.16
CA ILE A 227 10.05 -3.32 9.50
C ILE A 227 11.13 -4.20 10.14
N SER A 228 11.23 -4.12 11.46
CA SER A 228 12.10 -4.99 12.24
C SER A 228 11.57 -6.42 12.29
N GLU A 229 12.46 -7.40 12.49
CA GLU A 229 12.10 -8.82 12.47
C GLU A 229 11.08 -9.21 13.56
N GLU A 230 11.05 -8.48 14.67
CA GLU A 230 10.18 -8.77 15.81
C GLU A 230 8.69 -8.55 15.48
N VAL A 231 8.40 -7.63 14.57
CA VAL A 231 7.03 -7.21 14.22
C VAL A 231 6.56 -7.76 12.86
N MET A 232 7.44 -8.43 12.12
CA MET A 232 7.15 -8.97 10.80
C MET A 232 5.98 -9.94 10.78
N ASP A 233 5.89 -10.87 11.73
CA ASP A 233 4.82 -11.86 11.79
C ASP A 233 3.42 -11.26 11.89
N VAL A 234 3.30 -10.02 12.36
CA VAL A 234 2.02 -9.33 12.46
C VAL A 234 1.81 -8.39 11.28
N VAL A 235 2.80 -7.56 10.96
CA VAL A 235 2.62 -6.50 9.98
C VAL A 235 2.62 -7.04 8.55
N LEU A 236 3.43 -8.06 8.28
CA LEU A 236 3.58 -8.61 6.95
C LEU A 236 2.28 -9.28 6.44
N PRO A 237 1.60 -10.16 7.22
CA PRO A 237 0.33 -10.73 6.78
C PRO A 237 -0.80 -9.68 6.71
N VAL A 238 -0.81 -8.69 7.60
CA VAL A 238 -1.80 -7.59 7.55
C VAL A 238 -1.64 -6.78 6.28
N ALA A 239 -0.43 -6.30 5.98
CA ALA A 239 -0.17 -5.59 4.73
C ALA A 239 -0.55 -6.46 3.53
N TYR A 240 -0.27 -7.75 3.57
CA TYR A 240 -0.63 -8.68 2.50
C TYR A 240 -2.15 -8.72 2.27
N GLN A 241 -2.97 -8.68 3.32
CA GLN A 241 -4.44 -8.62 3.18
C GLN A 241 -4.95 -7.28 2.60
N HIS A 242 -4.19 -6.19 2.75
CA HIS A 242 -4.60 -4.86 2.32
C HIS A 242 -4.01 -4.41 0.98
N ALA A 243 -2.93 -5.02 0.52
CA ALA A 243 -2.36 -4.74 -0.79
C ALA A 243 -3.28 -5.24 -1.92
N GLU A 244 -3.41 -4.49 -3.01
CA GLU A 244 -4.21 -4.94 -4.16
C GLU A 244 -3.40 -5.79 -5.13
N VAL A 245 -2.09 -5.54 -5.24
CA VAL A 245 -1.19 -6.23 -6.18
C VAL A 245 -0.05 -6.91 -5.42
N ALA A 246 0.72 -6.16 -4.63
CA ALA A 246 1.90 -6.73 -3.99
C ALA A 246 2.26 -6.09 -2.63
N VAL A 247 2.90 -6.87 -1.77
CA VAL A 247 3.66 -6.36 -0.63
C VAL A 247 5.13 -6.53 -0.90
N ILE A 248 5.88 -5.49 -0.59
CA ILE A 248 7.32 -5.42 -0.72
C ILE A 248 7.88 -5.18 0.67
N ALA A 249 8.71 -6.08 1.17
CA ALA A 249 9.32 -5.93 2.49
C ALA A 249 10.80 -6.30 2.44
N ALA A 250 11.66 -5.45 3.03
CA ALA A 250 13.04 -5.81 3.33
C ALA A 250 13.06 -6.68 4.60
N VAL A 251 13.61 -7.88 4.47
CA VAL A 251 13.56 -8.97 5.45
C VAL A 251 14.98 -9.44 5.73
N PRO A 252 15.46 -9.41 6.99
CA PRO A 252 16.77 -9.94 7.30
C PRO A 252 16.75 -11.47 7.17
N ARG A 253 17.88 -12.08 6.79
CA ARG A 253 17.98 -13.56 6.72
C ARG A 253 17.71 -14.24 8.07
N THR A 254 17.94 -13.52 9.17
CA THR A 254 17.60 -13.93 10.54
C THR A 254 16.10 -14.02 10.81
N TYR A 255 15.24 -13.50 9.94
CA TYR A 255 13.81 -13.74 10.04
C TYR A 255 13.41 -15.13 9.54
N ILE A 256 14.06 -15.63 8.47
CA ILE A 256 13.72 -16.92 7.85
C ILE A 256 14.41 -18.08 8.56
N THR A 257 15.71 -17.92 8.86
CA THR A 257 16.54 -19.05 9.32
C THR A 257 16.07 -19.65 10.66
N PRO A 258 15.67 -18.85 11.67
CA PRO A 258 15.09 -19.32 12.91
C PRO A 258 13.55 -19.11 12.95
N ALA A 259 12.88 -19.05 11.80
CA ALA A 259 11.44 -18.89 11.76
C ALA A 259 10.74 -20.02 12.52
N ASP A 260 9.72 -19.67 13.31
CA ASP A 260 8.93 -20.65 14.03
C ASP A 260 7.99 -21.44 13.06
N PRO A 261 7.41 -22.57 13.51
CA PRO A 261 6.59 -23.40 12.65
C PRO A 261 5.41 -22.66 12.00
N ALA A 262 4.75 -21.75 12.73
CA ALA A 262 3.66 -20.94 12.20
C ALA A 262 4.12 -20.02 11.05
N CYS A 263 5.23 -19.31 11.24
CA CYS A 263 5.83 -18.44 10.22
C CYS A 263 6.26 -19.22 8.98
N LEU A 264 6.96 -20.35 9.15
CA LEU A 264 7.34 -21.21 8.03
C LEU A 264 6.13 -21.79 7.31
N HIS A 265 5.10 -22.23 8.05
CA HIS A 265 3.88 -22.76 7.46
C HIS A 265 3.19 -21.70 6.59
N TRP A 266 3.06 -20.49 7.10
CA TRP A 266 2.46 -19.37 6.38
C TRP A 266 3.28 -18.99 5.13
N LEU A 267 4.60 -18.80 5.25
CA LEU A 267 5.47 -18.50 4.11
C LEU A 267 5.41 -19.57 3.03
N ARG A 268 5.42 -20.85 3.42
CA ARG A 268 5.28 -21.99 2.50
C ARG A 268 3.89 -22.06 1.88
N ALA A 269 2.83 -21.63 2.57
CA ALA A 269 1.50 -21.53 1.98
C ALA A 269 1.47 -20.44 0.90
N VAL A 270 1.97 -19.24 1.19
CA VAL A 270 2.05 -18.14 0.20
C VAL A 270 2.95 -18.52 -0.98
N GLN A 271 4.04 -19.25 -0.73
CA GLN A 271 4.92 -19.75 -1.80
C GLN A 271 4.24 -20.81 -2.66
N ARG A 272 3.50 -21.76 -2.07
CA ARG A 272 2.76 -22.80 -2.82
C ARG A 272 1.70 -22.24 -3.73
N ASP A 273 1.15 -21.07 -3.38
CA ASP A 273 0.20 -20.34 -4.22
C ASP A 273 0.88 -19.55 -5.35
N ASP A 274 2.20 -19.71 -5.54
CA ASP A 274 3.06 -18.92 -6.45
C ASP A 274 3.03 -17.41 -6.16
N ARG A 275 2.73 -17.04 -4.91
CA ARG A 275 2.57 -15.64 -4.50
C ARG A 275 3.78 -15.08 -3.80
N LEU A 276 4.73 -15.89 -3.33
CA LEU A 276 5.95 -15.41 -2.67
C LEU A 276 7.16 -15.53 -3.60
N SER A 277 7.78 -14.39 -3.90
CA SER A 277 9.11 -14.32 -4.49
C SER A 277 10.11 -13.74 -3.49
N VAL A 278 11.28 -14.37 -3.41
CA VAL A 278 12.39 -13.90 -2.56
C VAL A 278 13.52 -13.42 -3.45
N LEU A 279 13.83 -12.13 -3.34
CA LEU A 279 14.96 -11.51 -4.04
C LEU A 279 16.10 -11.31 -3.05
N GLN A 280 17.29 -11.74 -3.42
CA GLN A 280 18.47 -11.43 -2.62
C GLN A 280 18.97 -10.02 -2.97
N ILE A 281 18.99 -9.13 -1.99
CA ILE A 281 19.40 -7.74 -2.17
C ILE A 281 20.59 -7.44 -1.26
N GLY A 282 21.63 -6.86 -1.86
CA GLY A 282 22.89 -6.54 -1.19
C GLY A 282 24.08 -7.04 -1.99
N LYS A 283 25.26 -6.48 -1.70
CA LYS A 283 26.50 -6.98 -2.27
C LYS A 283 26.71 -8.39 -1.74
N GLY A 284 26.43 -9.40 -2.57
CA GLY A 284 26.87 -10.76 -2.30
C GLY A 284 28.36 -10.77 -1.98
N PRO A 285 28.84 -11.74 -1.19
CA PRO A 285 30.24 -11.81 -0.86
C PRO A 285 31.06 -11.81 -2.16
N ARG A 286 32.08 -10.96 -2.22
CA ARG A 286 33.24 -11.31 -3.04
C ARG A 286 33.65 -12.70 -2.54
N LEU A 287 33.72 -13.68 -3.44
CA LEU A 287 34.21 -15.02 -3.16
C LEU A 287 35.60 -14.94 -2.49
N PHE A 288 35.60 -14.84 -1.16
CA PHE A 288 36.74 -15.00 -0.30
C PHE A 288 36.29 -15.98 0.79
N SER A 289 36.69 -17.24 0.59
CA SER A 289 36.72 -18.29 1.62
C SER A 289 35.51 -18.39 2.58
N GLY A 290 34.45 -19.08 2.14
CA GLY A 290 33.71 -20.01 3.01
C GLY A 290 32.79 -19.47 4.11
N PHE A 291 32.69 -18.16 4.34
CA PHE A 291 31.73 -17.59 5.30
C PHE A 291 30.83 -16.55 4.60
N LEU A 292 29.54 -16.86 4.52
CA LEU A 292 28.49 -15.95 4.07
C LEU A 292 28.10 -15.01 5.23
N GLU A 293 28.30 -13.72 5.03
CA GLU A 293 28.10 -12.67 6.04
C GLU A 293 26.61 -12.45 6.40
N ALA A 294 26.35 -12.02 7.63
CA ALA A 294 25.02 -11.88 8.24
C ALA A 294 24.13 -10.76 7.64
N ASP A 295 24.68 -9.90 6.78
CA ASP A 295 24.04 -8.65 6.32
C ASP A 295 23.30 -8.78 4.99
N THR A 296 23.01 -10.01 4.54
CA THR A 296 22.19 -10.21 3.34
C THR A 296 20.74 -9.86 3.65
N GLN A 297 20.24 -8.78 3.05
CA GLN A 297 18.81 -8.47 3.06
C GLN A 297 18.11 -9.28 1.96
N LEU A 298 16.94 -9.81 2.31
CA LEU A 298 16.04 -10.45 1.38
C LEU A 298 14.88 -9.49 1.15
N VAL A 299 14.40 -9.38 -0.08
CA VAL A 299 13.15 -8.69 -0.34
C VAL A 299 12.08 -9.72 -0.65
N PHE A 300 11.04 -9.70 0.16
CA PHE A 300 9.82 -10.45 -0.10
C PHE A 300 8.93 -9.63 -0.99
N VAL A 301 8.52 -10.27 -2.09
CA VAL A 301 7.46 -9.78 -2.96
C VAL A 301 6.32 -10.77 -2.84
N MET A 302 5.23 -10.34 -2.22
CA MET A 302 4.03 -11.17 -2.07
C MET A 302 2.89 -10.64 -2.91
N MET A 303 2.44 -11.42 -3.89
CA MET A 303 1.45 -11.03 -4.88
C MET A 303 0.03 -11.39 -4.42
N GLN A 304 -0.95 -10.52 -4.66
CA GLN A 304 -2.37 -10.80 -4.41
C GLN A 304 -3.08 -11.25 -5.70
N GLY A 305 -3.83 -12.36 -5.59
CA GLY A 305 -4.64 -12.93 -6.67
C GLY A 305 -3.87 -13.63 -7.80
N GLN A 306 -4.57 -14.40 -8.64
CA GLN A 306 -4.11 -14.71 -9.99
C GLN A 306 -4.23 -13.45 -10.82
N SER A 307 -3.32 -12.52 -10.59
CA SER A 307 -3.18 -11.37 -11.44
C SER A 307 -2.75 -11.89 -12.82
N GLU A 308 -3.70 -11.95 -13.75
CA GLU A 308 -3.41 -12.09 -15.19
C GLU A 308 -2.63 -10.86 -15.72
N HIS A 309 -1.96 -10.06 -14.88
CA HIS A 309 -1.01 -9.09 -15.37
C HIS A 309 0.18 -9.84 -15.98
N PRO A 310 0.30 -9.87 -17.32
CA PRO A 310 1.27 -10.72 -18.01
C PRO A 310 2.71 -10.20 -17.89
N ARG A 311 2.94 -9.19 -17.04
CA ARG A 311 4.19 -8.42 -16.92
C ARG A 311 4.87 -8.51 -15.56
N LEU A 312 4.27 -9.17 -14.57
CA LEU A 312 4.89 -9.41 -13.26
C LEU A 312 5.34 -10.87 -13.17
N ARG A 313 6.23 -11.28 -14.08
CA ARG A 313 6.96 -12.55 -13.94
C ARG A 313 8.26 -12.28 -13.19
N LEU A 314 8.29 -12.59 -11.91
CA LEU A 314 9.51 -12.57 -11.11
C LEU A 314 10.29 -13.88 -11.34
N CYS A 315 11.61 -13.79 -11.42
CA CYS A 315 12.47 -14.96 -11.33
C CYS A 315 12.49 -15.43 -9.86
N CYS A 316 11.68 -16.44 -9.53
CA CYS A 316 11.63 -16.99 -8.18
C CYS A 316 12.94 -17.68 -7.83
N VAL A 317 13.58 -17.28 -6.72
CA VAL A 317 14.54 -18.14 -6.02
C VAL A 317 13.73 -19.05 -5.11
N SER A 318 13.83 -20.37 -5.32
CA SER A 318 13.21 -21.35 -4.42
C SER A 318 13.79 -21.14 -3.01
N LEU A 319 12.91 -20.99 -2.01
CA LEU A 319 13.35 -21.10 -0.62
C LEU A 319 14.16 -22.40 -0.48
N PRO A 320 15.34 -22.36 0.16
CA PRO A 320 16.13 -23.58 0.38
C PRO A 320 15.24 -24.63 1.07
N GLN A 321 15.39 -25.90 0.71
CA GLN A 321 14.83 -26.99 1.49
C GLN A 321 15.54 -26.95 2.85
N ILE A 322 14.93 -26.26 3.83
CA ILE A 322 15.30 -26.27 5.25
C ILE A 322 14.74 -27.55 5.86
#